data_AF-A0A9D4I4V6-F1
#
_entry.id   AF-A0A9D4I4V6-F1
#
_cell.length_a   1.000
_cell.length_b   1.000
_cell.length_c   1.000
_cell.angle_alpha   90.00
_cell.angle_beta   90.00
_cell.angle_gamma   90.00
#
_symmetry.space_group_name_H-M   'P 1'
#
loop_
_entity.id
_entity.type
_entity.pdbx_description
1 polymer ?
#
loop_
_entity_poly.entity_id
_entity_poly.type
_entity_poly.pdbx_seq_one_letter_code
_entity_poly.pdbx_strand_id
1 'polypeptide(L)'
;MGDEKQLEQETINAYKADMMYKAIEELKKIDARGVEHKVKIFQTEEIRKYWCKKDYESSKKSPRAKDDLEILCKQCSVVVCLVSEVRKIGSQHFVIAKDFPSKVTTKPHNYPKKFGVFEKKFKMYCKECPSDWRIVADRRGENRF
;
A
#
# COMPACT_ATOMS: atom_id res chain seq x y z
N MET A 1 26.93 22.02 6.63
CA MET A 1 26.44 21.06 5.60
C MET A 1 24.92 20.95 5.53
N GLY A 2 24.17 21.07 6.63
CA GLY A 2 22.69 21.13 6.58
C GLY A 2 22.15 22.46 6.06
N ASP A 3 22.73 23.57 6.52
CA ASP A 3 22.24 24.94 6.23
C ASP A 3 22.45 25.36 4.76
N GLU A 4 23.55 24.94 4.14
CA GLU A 4 23.86 25.26 2.74
C GLU A 4 22.88 24.59 1.77
N LYS A 5 22.53 23.32 2.00
CA LYS A 5 21.50 22.61 1.24
C LYS A 5 20.11 23.22 1.44
N GLN A 6 19.82 23.76 2.63
CA GLN A 6 18.56 24.45 2.89
C GLN A 6 18.49 25.76 2.12
N LEU A 7 19.56 26.57 2.13
CA LEU A 7 19.64 27.82 1.37
C LEU A 7 19.54 27.58 -0.15
N GLU A 8 20.21 26.55 -0.67
CA GLU A 8 20.06 26.14 -2.07
C GLU A 8 18.61 25.75 -2.40
N GLN A 9 17.96 24.97 -1.53
CA GLN A 9 16.58 24.54 -1.74
C GLN A 9 15.60 25.72 -1.69
N GLU A 10 15.80 26.67 -0.78
CA GLU A 10 15.00 27.90 -0.70
C GLU A 10 15.18 28.77 -1.95
N THR A 11 16.40 28.89 -2.45
CA THR A 11 16.71 29.61 -3.69
C THR A 11 15.99 28.95 -4.89
N ILE A 12 16.05 27.63 -4.99
CA ILE A 12 15.33 26.86 -6.02
C ILE A 12 13.81 27.04 -5.89
N ASN A 13 13.28 27.04 -4.67
CA ASN A 13 11.85 27.21 -4.43
C ASN A 13 11.37 28.61 -4.83
N ALA A 14 12.16 29.65 -4.54
CA ALA A 14 11.86 31.01 -4.99
C ALA A 14 11.81 31.09 -6.53
N TYR A 15 12.77 30.47 -7.21
CA TYR A 15 12.77 30.41 -8.68
C TYR A 15 11.58 29.62 -9.24
N LYS A 16 11.21 28.50 -8.62
CA LYS A 16 10.00 27.72 -8.99
C LYS A 16 8.72 28.52 -8.81
N ALA A 17 8.62 29.31 -7.74
CA ALA A 17 7.46 30.17 -7.50
C ALA A 17 7.33 31.22 -8.61
N ASP A 18 8.42 31.88 -8.98
CA ASP A 18 8.43 32.84 -10.08
C ASP A 18 8.01 32.18 -11.41
N MET A 19 8.57 31.01 -11.74
CA MET A 19 8.16 30.26 -12.94
C MET A 19 6.67 29.88 -12.92
N MET A 20 6.14 29.49 -11.75
CA MET A 20 4.72 29.14 -11.61
C MET A 20 3.82 30.34 -11.90
N TYR A 21 4.13 31.52 -11.34
CA TYR A 21 3.35 32.73 -11.61
C TYR A 21 3.40 33.12 -13.08
N LYS A 22 4.59 33.08 -13.70
CA LYS A 22 4.74 33.33 -15.14
C LYS A 22 3.92 32.35 -15.97
N ALA A 23 3.94 31.07 -15.65
CA ALA A 23 3.16 30.06 -16.36
C ALA A 23 1.64 30.28 -16.23
N ILE A 24 1.16 30.74 -15.08
CA ILE A 24 -0.26 31.09 -14.88
C ILE A 24 -0.63 32.29 -15.74
N GLU A 25 0.20 33.33 -15.79
CA GLU A 25 -0.05 34.49 -16.65
C GLU A 25 -0.06 34.13 -18.13
N GLU A 26 0.82 33.23 -18.59
CA GLU A 26 0.76 32.72 -19.97
C GLU A 26 -0.49 31.88 -20.21
N LEU A 27 -0.88 31.03 -19.26
CA LEU A 27 -2.09 30.20 -19.38
C LEU A 27 -3.36 31.07 -19.52
N LYS A 28 -3.45 32.18 -18.78
CA LYS A 28 -4.57 33.13 -18.85
C LYS A 28 -4.73 33.77 -20.24
N LYS A 29 -3.67 33.84 -21.04
CA LYS A 29 -3.70 34.42 -22.40
C LYS A 29 -4.27 33.44 -23.44
N ILE A 30 -4.37 32.15 -23.12
CA ILE A 30 -4.91 31.13 -24.03
C ILE A 30 -6.43 31.17 -23.98
N ASP A 31 -7.09 31.01 -25.13
CA ASP A 31 -8.54 30.96 -25.20
C ASP A 31 -9.10 29.70 -24.50
N ALA A 32 -10.32 29.82 -23.96
CA ALA A 32 -10.94 28.74 -23.19
C ALA A 32 -11.09 27.44 -23.98
N ARG A 33 -11.33 27.49 -25.30
CA ARG A 33 -11.46 26.28 -26.13
C ARG A 33 -10.10 25.61 -26.35
N GLY A 34 -9.04 26.40 -26.53
CA GLY A 34 -7.67 25.90 -26.58
C GLY A 34 -7.26 25.18 -25.30
N VAL A 35 -7.60 25.74 -24.14
CA VAL A 35 -7.35 25.11 -22.83
C VAL A 35 -8.15 23.82 -22.69
N GLU A 36 -9.46 23.84 -22.96
CA GLU A 36 -10.33 22.65 -22.86
C GLU A 36 -9.82 21.50 -23.75
N HIS A 37 -9.44 21.82 -24.99
CA HIS A 37 -8.90 20.83 -25.92
C HIS A 37 -7.61 20.18 -25.39
N LYS A 38 -6.67 20.99 -24.86
CA LYS A 38 -5.43 20.49 -24.26
C LYS A 38 -5.68 19.65 -23.01
N VAL A 39 -6.57 20.09 -22.13
CA VAL A 39 -6.96 19.33 -20.94
C VAL A 39 -7.53 17.96 -21.34
N LYS A 40 -8.39 17.90 -22.35
CA LYS A 40 -8.97 16.65 -22.84
C LYS A 40 -7.90 15.69 -23.39
N ILE A 41 -6.90 16.20 -24.11
CA ILE A 41 -5.76 15.40 -24.58
C ILE A 41 -5.01 14.81 -23.38
N PHE A 42 -4.62 15.65 -22.42
CA PHE A 42 -3.86 15.20 -21.24
C PHE A 42 -4.64 14.17 -20.42
N GLN A 43 -5.93 14.39 -20.18
CA GLN A 43 -6.77 13.42 -19.49
C GLN A 43 -6.86 12.08 -20.24
N THR A 44 -7.00 12.13 -21.56
CA THR A 44 -7.05 10.91 -22.40
C THR A 44 -5.74 10.13 -22.33
N GLU A 45 -4.60 10.83 -22.39
CA GLU A 45 -3.28 10.22 -22.26
C GLU A 45 -3.04 9.61 -20.88
N GLU A 46 -3.42 10.29 -19.80
CA GLU A 46 -3.28 9.77 -18.45
C GLU A 46 -4.17 8.54 -18.20
N ILE A 47 -5.40 8.53 -18.72
CA ILE A 47 -6.26 7.34 -18.69
C ILE A 47 -5.59 6.17 -19.42
N ARG A 48 -5.02 6.41 -20.61
CA ARG A 48 -4.30 5.36 -21.36
C ARG A 48 -3.10 4.82 -20.59
N LYS A 49 -2.28 5.70 -19.99
CA LYS A 49 -1.13 5.29 -19.16
C LYS A 49 -1.57 4.45 -17.96
N TYR A 50 -2.66 4.84 -17.29
CA TYR A 50 -3.23 4.08 -16.18
C TYR A 50 -3.62 2.66 -16.59
N TRP A 51 -4.36 2.50 -17.71
CA TRP A 51 -4.76 1.17 -18.19
C TRP A 51 -3.56 0.33 -18.61
N CYS A 52 -2.61 0.91 -19.35
CA CYS A 52 -1.39 0.22 -19.75
C CYS A 52 -0.60 -0.30 -18.52
N LYS A 53 -0.45 0.53 -17.48
CA LYS A 53 0.20 0.12 -16.22
C LYS A 53 -0.57 -1.01 -15.54
N LYS A 54 -1.90 -0.93 -15.48
CA LYS A 54 -2.76 -1.94 -14.87
C LYS A 54 -2.69 -3.28 -15.59
N ASP A 55 -2.64 -3.27 -16.92
CA ASP A 55 -2.52 -4.47 -17.75
C ASP A 55 -1.14 -5.10 -17.57
N TYR A 56 -0.08 -4.28 -17.57
CA TYR A 56 1.28 -4.73 -17.29
C TYR A 56 1.45 -5.32 -15.87
N GLU A 57 0.83 -4.72 -14.85
CA GLU A 57 0.84 -5.28 -13.50
C GLU A 57 0.02 -6.58 -13.41
N SER A 58 -1.03 -6.71 -14.20
CA SER A 58 -1.86 -7.92 -14.23
C SER A 58 -1.16 -9.07 -14.96
N SER A 59 -0.37 -8.79 -16.00
CA SER A 59 0.43 -9.81 -16.70
C SER A 59 1.59 -10.35 -15.88
N LYS A 60 2.09 -9.58 -14.89
CA LYS A 60 3.08 -10.05 -13.91
C LYS A 60 2.56 -11.08 -12.91
N LYS A 61 1.25 -11.28 -12.82
CA LYS A 61 0.69 -12.28 -11.91
C LYS A 61 1.17 -13.66 -12.38
N SER A 62 1.97 -14.30 -11.53
CA SER A 62 2.56 -15.61 -11.81
C SER A 62 1.47 -16.61 -12.25
N PRO A 63 1.74 -17.44 -13.28
CA PRO A 63 0.83 -18.51 -13.68
C PRO A 63 0.78 -19.66 -12.67
N ARG A 64 1.66 -19.66 -11.64
CA ARG A 64 1.64 -20.68 -10.59
C ARG A 64 0.31 -20.68 -9.86
N ALA A 65 -0.24 -21.87 -9.61
CA ALA A 65 -1.42 -21.99 -8.79
C ALA A 65 -1.12 -21.42 -7.40
N LYS A 66 -2.10 -20.73 -6.80
CA LYS A 66 -1.93 -20.15 -5.46
C LYS A 66 -1.62 -21.22 -4.41
N ASP A 67 -1.98 -22.46 -4.69
CA ASP A 67 -1.73 -23.63 -3.85
C ASP A 67 -0.26 -24.07 -3.84
N ASP A 68 0.55 -23.63 -4.82
CA ASP A 68 1.98 -24.01 -4.94
C ASP A 68 2.92 -23.03 -4.23
N LEU A 69 2.39 -22.04 -3.51
CA LEU A 69 3.19 -20.98 -2.89
C LEU A 69 3.03 -21.00 -1.38
N GLU A 70 4.15 -21.25 -0.70
CA GLU A 70 4.26 -21.23 0.76
C GLU A 70 4.67 -19.85 1.27
N ILE A 71 4.10 -19.46 2.40
CA ILE A 71 4.48 -18.28 3.16
C ILE A 71 5.34 -18.73 4.33
N LEU A 72 6.61 -18.34 4.30
CA LEU A 72 7.61 -18.69 5.30
C LEU A 72 7.82 -17.55 6.30
N CYS A 73 8.26 -17.89 7.51
CA CYS A 73 8.79 -16.89 8.42
C CYS A 73 10.11 -16.31 7.89
N LYS A 74 10.20 -14.98 7.80
CA LYS A 74 11.40 -14.29 7.32
C LYS A 74 12.67 -14.62 8.12
N GLN A 75 12.54 -14.96 9.40
CA GLN A 75 13.68 -15.17 10.29
C GLN A 75 14.13 -16.64 10.38
N CYS A 76 13.20 -17.59 10.54
CA CYS A 76 13.53 -19.01 10.70
C CYS A 76 13.12 -19.90 9.52
N SER A 77 12.55 -19.31 8.46
CA SER A 77 12.11 -20.01 7.25
C SER A 77 11.09 -21.14 7.45
N VAL A 78 10.48 -21.25 8.63
CA VAL A 78 9.41 -22.23 8.87
C VAL A 78 8.18 -21.89 8.03
N VAL A 79 7.55 -22.92 7.45
CA VAL A 79 6.30 -22.79 6.70
C VAL A 79 5.16 -22.46 7.65
N VAL A 80 4.44 -21.38 7.38
CA VAL A 80 3.33 -20.93 8.23
C VAL A 80 1.99 -21.17 7.57
N CYS A 81 1.80 -20.77 6.31
CA CYS A 81 0.57 -21.02 5.57
C CYS A 81 0.81 -20.99 4.06
N LEU A 82 -0.18 -21.38 3.28
CA LEU A 82 -0.18 -21.25 1.82
C LEU A 82 -0.77 -19.91 1.38
N VAL A 83 -0.36 -19.41 0.22
CA VAL A 83 -0.94 -18.21 -0.40
C VAL A 83 -2.43 -18.42 -0.70
N SER A 84 -2.85 -19.65 -1.00
CA SER A 84 -4.26 -20.00 -1.21
C SER A 84 -5.12 -19.93 0.04
N GLU A 85 -4.52 -19.87 1.23
CA GLU A 85 -5.22 -19.71 2.51
C GLU A 85 -5.34 -18.23 2.93
N VAL A 86 -4.75 -17.33 2.15
CA VAL A 86 -4.84 -15.88 2.37
C VAL A 86 -6.04 -15.32 1.60
N ARG A 87 -6.84 -14.49 2.27
CA ARG A 87 -7.88 -13.67 1.64
C ARG A 87 -7.57 -12.20 1.81
N LYS A 88 -7.95 -11.42 0.81
CA LYS A 88 -7.87 -9.97 0.85
C LYS A 88 -9.25 -9.40 1.21
N ILE A 89 -9.33 -8.65 2.30
CA ILE A 89 -10.53 -7.90 2.71
C ILE A 89 -10.15 -6.42 2.72
N GLY A 90 -10.72 -5.64 1.80
CA GLY A 90 -10.27 -4.27 1.55
C GLY A 90 -8.79 -4.23 1.14
N SER A 91 -7.96 -3.53 1.91
CA SER A 91 -6.50 -3.46 1.70
C SER A 91 -5.70 -4.47 2.54
N GLN A 92 -6.37 -5.28 3.37
CA GLN A 92 -5.73 -6.14 4.36
C GLN A 92 -5.76 -7.61 3.93
N HIS A 93 -4.72 -8.36 4.32
CA HIS A 93 -4.60 -9.79 4.06
C HIS A 93 -4.83 -10.56 5.37
N PHE A 94 -5.75 -11.51 5.33
CA PHE A 94 -6.12 -12.38 6.45
C PHE A 94 -5.82 -13.83 6.10
N VAL A 95 -5.31 -14.59 7.06
CA VAL A 95 -5.10 -16.02 6.92
C VAL A 95 -6.33 -16.74 7.47
N ILE A 96 -6.88 -17.68 6.70
CA ILE A 96 -8.09 -18.46 7.07
C ILE A 96 -7.74 -19.92 7.41
N ALA A 97 -6.46 -20.30 7.27
CA ALA A 97 -5.98 -21.63 7.59
C ALA A 97 -6.29 -22.02 9.05
N LYS A 98 -6.93 -23.18 9.24
CA LYS A 98 -7.39 -23.65 10.56
C LYS A 98 -6.24 -24.00 11.50
N ASP A 99 -5.11 -24.40 10.94
CA ASP A 99 -3.90 -24.78 11.68
C ASP A 99 -3.01 -23.57 12.00
N PHE A 100 -3.25 -22.41 11.39
CA PHE A 100 -2.45 -21.20 11.58
C PHE A 100 -2.32 -20.75 13.04
N PRO A 101 -3.38 -20.76 13.88
CA PRO A 101 -3.25 -20.43 15.30
C PRO A 101 -2.24 -21.30 16.05
N SER A 102 -1.98 -22.53 15.61
CA SER A 102 -1.02 -23.44 16.25
C SER A 102 0.45 -23.10 15.94
N LYS A 103 0.70 -22.27 14.91
CA LYS A 103 2.02 -21.88 14.39
C LYS A 103 2.45 -20.47 14.81
N VAL A 104 1.60 -19.75 15.52
CA VAL A 104 1.84 -18.37 15.98
C VAL A 104 1.64 -18.26 17.49
N THR A 105 2.28 -17.26 18.08
CA THR A 105 2.03 -16.85 19.47
C THR A 105 1.47 -15.44 19.48
N THR A 106 0.55 -15.16 20.41
CA THR A 106 -0.08 -13.85 20.53
C THR A 106 0.27 -13.20 21.86
N LYS A 107 0.44 -11.88 21.85
CA LYS A 107 0.60 -11.06 23.06
C LYS A 107 -0.38 -9.90 23.01
N PRO A 108 -0.92 -9.43 24.14
CA PRO A 108 -1.76 -8.23 24.18
C PRO A 108 -1.06 -7.06 23.50
N HIS A 109 -1.81 -6.28 22.73
CA HIS A 109 -1.24 -5.11 22.07
C HIS A 109 -1.16 -3.93 23.03
N ASN A 110 0.00 -3.26 23.10
CA ASN A 110 0.24 -2.13 24.02
C ASN A 110 -0.70 -0.93 23.77
N TYR A 111 -1.23 -0.79 22.56
CA TYR A 111 -2.13 0.30 22.18
C TYR A 111 -3.30 -0.23 21.36
N PRO A 112 -4.33 -0.83 22.00
CA PRO A 112 -5.49 -1.36 21.29
C PRO A 112 -6.23 -0.20 20.60
N LYS A 113 -6.52 -0.35 19.32
CA LYS A 113 -7.18 0.68 18.50
C LYS A 113 -8.16 0.05 17.53
N LYS A 114 -9.29 0.74 17.34
CA LYS A 114 -10.30 0.41 16.33
C LYS A 114 -9.97 1.10 15.00
N PHE A 115 -10.10 0.39 13.89
CA PHE A 115 -9.93 0.92 12.54
C PHE A 115 -11.01 0.32 11.62
N GLY A 116 -11.96 1.16 11.21
CA GLY A 116 -13.13 0.71 10.44
C GLY A 116 -13.93 -0.36 11.18
N VAL A 117 -14.09 -1.52 10.55
CA VAL A 117 -14.83 -2.68 11.09
C VAL A 117 -13.99 -3.59 11.99
N PHE A 118 -12.70 -3.28 12.15
CA PHE A 118 -11.74 -4.12 12.85
C PHE A 118 -11.27 -3.50 14.17
N GLU A 119 -10.88 -4.36 15.11
CA GLU A 119 -10.25 -3.97 16.36
C GLU A 119 -8.92 -4.71 16.54
N LYS A 120 -7.83 -3.97 16.73
CA LYS A 120 -6.50 -4.53 17.01
C LYS A 120 -6.40 -4.84 18.50
N LYS A 121 -6.48 -6.12 18.86
CA LYS A 121 -6.41 -6.58 20.25
C LYS A 121 -5.04 -7.18 20.61
N PHE A 122 -4.46 -7.96 19.70
CA PHE A 122 -3.22 -8.68 19.96
C PHE A 122 -2.18 -8.43 18.88
N LYS A 123 -0.91 -8.63 19.25
CA LYS A 123 0.23 -8.72 18.35
C LYS A 123 0.59 -10.19 18.16
N MET A 124 0.89 -10.56 16.92
CA MET A 124 1.16 -11.93 16.50
C MET A 124 2.65 -12.10 16.21
N TYR A 125 3.21 -13.20 16.67
CA TYR A 125 4.62 -13.56 16.49
C TYR A 125 4.73 -14.99 15.97
N CYS A 126 5.86 -15.30 15.35
CA CYS A 126 6.18 -16.70 15.03
C CYS A 126 6.30 -17.51 16.32
N LYS A 127 5.94 -18.80 16.26
CA LYS A 127 6.12 -19.71 17.40
C LYS A 127 7.57 -20.12 17.61
N GLU A 128 8.31 -20.32 16.52
CA GLU A 128 9.69 -20.81 16.54
C GLU A 128 10.74 -19.70 16.73
N CYS A 129 10.36 -18.42 16.57
CA CYS A 129 11.28 -17.29 16.71
C CYS A 129 10.55 -16.00 17.10
N PRO A 130 11.25 -14.96 17.61
CA PRO A 130 10.62 -13.71 18.04
C PRO A 130 10.17 -12.80 16.88
N SER A 131 10.11 -13.30 15.63
CA SER A 131 9.72 -12.50 14.47
C SER A 131 8.27 -12.01 14.59
N ASP A 132 8.06 -10.71 14.35
CA ASP A 132 6.75 -10.05 14.34
C ASP A 132 5.97 -10.36 13.05
N TRP A 133 4.78 -10.93 13.22
CA TRP A 133 3.84 -11.31 12.15
C TRP A 133 2.63 -10.37 12.06
N ARG A 134 2.73 -9.18 12.65
CA ARG A 134 1.67 -8.15 12.72
C ARG A 134 0.66 -8.42 13.83
N ILE A 135 -0.62 -8.36 13.51
CA ILE A 135 -1.69 -8.14 14.48
C ILE A 135 -2.77 -9.18 14.31
N VAL A 136 -3.44 -9.50 15.41
CA VAL A 136 -4.72 -10.20 15.36
C VAL A 136 -5.81 -9.14 15.43
N ALA A 137 -6.65 -9.12 14.41
CA ALA A 137 -7.77 -8.21 14.29
C ALA A 137 -9.08 -8.99 14.31
N ASP A 138 -10.01 -8.53 15.12
CA ASP A 138 -11.34 -9.09 15.25
C ASP A 138 -12.34 -8.24 14.43
N ARG A 139 -13.22 -8.90 13.68
CA ARG A 139 -14.28 -8.24 12.90
C ARG A 139 -15.56 -8.32 13.72
N ARG A 140 -16.13 -7.17 14.10
CA ARG A 140 -17.31 -7.13 14.99
C ARG A 140 -18.39 -8.14 14.54
N GLY A 141 -18.71 -9.11 15.40
CA GLY A 141 -19.81 -10.06 15.22
C GLY A 141 -19.41 -11.50 14.89
N GLU A 142 -18.14 -11.77 14.55
CA GLU A 142 -17.63 -13.13 14.34
C GLU A 142 -16.50 -13.43 15.33
N ASN A 143 -16.85 -13.77 16.58
CA ASN A 143 -15.90 -14.41 17.48
C ASN A 143 -15.57 -15.81 16.92
N ARG A 144 -14.45 -15.93 16.22
CA ARG A 144 -13.83 -17.23 15.91
C ARG A 144 -12.34 -17.14 16.19
N PHE A 145 -11.98 -17.61 17.37
CA PHE A 145 -10.72 -18.33 17.57
C PHE A 145 -11.05 -19.81 17.51
#